data_AF-Q0GAF1-F1
#
_entry.id   AF-Q0GAF1-F1
#
_cell.length_a   1.000
_cell.length_b   1.000
_cell.length_c   1.000
_cell.angle_alpha   90.00
_cell.angle_beta   90.00
_cell.angle_gamma   90.00
#
_symmetry.space_group_name_H-M   'P 1'
#
loop_
_entity.id
_entity.type
_entity.pdbx_description
1 polymer ?
#
loop_
_entity_poly.entity_id
_entity_poly.type
_entity_poly.pdbx_seq_one_letter_code
_entity_poly.pdbx_strand_id
1 'polypeptide(L)'
;MRTTALLILLVVPVSTGEALQCNTLDGSTVECSSGFDVCVHYKYEDEEFKSCAEPELCKNMKSSFSQHESEHATFICCPEELCN
;
A
#
# COMPACT_ATOMS: atom_id res chain seq x y z
N MET A 1 27.14 -22.67 46.38
CA MET A 1 26.54 -22.76 45.03
C MET A 1 25.75 -21.48 44.81
N ARG A 2 26.22 -20.57 43.93
CA ARG A 2 25.53 -19.31 43.59
C ARG A 2 24.74 -19.57 42.31
N THR A 3 23.42 -19.68 42.41
CA THR A 3 22.51 -19.83 41.27
C THR A 3 22.27 -18.44 40.68
N THR A 4 22.84 -18.19 39.51
CA THR A 4 22.58 -16.98 38.73
C THR A 4 21.29 -17.17 37.95
N ALA A 5 20.23 -16.43 38.32
CA ALA A 5 18.96 -16.46 37.60
C ALA A 5 18.99 -15.45 36.45
N LEU A 6 18.86 -15.94 35.21
CA LEU A 6 18.74 -15.13 34.01
C LEU A 6 17.26 -14.75 33.81
N LEU A 7 16.95 -13.46 33.94
CA LEU A 7 15.65 -12.88 33.59
C LEU A 7 15.65 -12.58 32.09
N ILE A 8 14.89 -13.38 31.32
CA ILE A 8 14.65 -13.15 29.90
C ILE A 8 13.32 -12.41 29.78
N LEU A 9 13.38 -11.13 29.41
CA LEU A 9 12.22 -10.31 29.08
C LEU A 9 11.74 -10.67 27.67
N LEU A 10 10.63 -11.40 27.59
CA LEU A 10 9.91 -11.65 26.34
C LEU A 10 9.14 -10.38 25.95
N VAL A 11 9.77 -9.55 25.12
CA VAL A 11 9.09 -8.43 24.46
C VAL A 11 8.35 -9.03 23.27
N VAL A 12 7.04 -9.21 23.40
CA VAL A 12 6.18 -9.54 22.26
C VAL A 12 5.93 -8.23 21.52
N PRO A 13 6.42 -8.01 20.29
CA PRO A 13 5.99 -6.87 19.52
C PRO A 13 4.50 -7.09 19.24
N VAL A 14 3.63 -6.36 19.95
CA VAL A 14 2.27 -6.12 19.48
C VAL A 14 2.46 -5.33 18.20
N SER A 15 2.37 -6.03 17.07
CA SER A 15 2.18 -5.38 15.77
C SER A 15 0.81 -4.71 15.85
N THR A 16 0.76 -3.48 16.34
CA THR A 16 -0.33 -2.57 16.04
C THR A 16 -0.27 -2.41 14.53
N GLY A 17 -1.04 -3.21 13.79
CA GLY A 17 -1.16 -3.06 12.35
C GLY A 17 -1.85 -1.72 12.11
N GLU A 18 -1.06 -0.66 11.96
CA GLU A 18 -1.56 0.62 11.49
C GLU A 18 -2.19 0.37 10.11
N ALA A 19 -3.38 0.93 9.90
CA ALA A 19 -4.06 0.80 8.64
C ALA A 19 -3.29 1.59 7.58
N LEU A 20 -3.09 0.96 6.41
CA LEU A 20 -2.30 1.52 5.31
C LEU A 20 -2.78 2.93 4.96
N GLN A 21 -1.90 3.92 4.88
CA GLN A 21 -2.25 5.23 4.31
C GLN A 21 -1.77 5.39 2.87
N CYS A 22 -2.60 5.98 2.03
CA CYS A 22 -2.29 6.28 0.64
C CYS A 22 -2.52 7.76 0.32
N ASN A 23 -1.81 8.28 -0.68
CA ASN A 23 -2.09 9.61 -1.22
C ASN A 23 -3.42 9.60 -1.99
N THR A 24 -4.15 10.70 -1.92
CA THR A 24 -5.33 10.98 -2.75
C THR A 24 -4.98 12.01 -3.83
N LEU A 25 -5.85 12.16 -4.83
CA LEU A 25 -5.64 13.07 -5.96
C LEU A 25 -5.48 14.55 -5.53
N ASP A 26 -6.17 14.95 -4.46
CA ASP A 26 -6.11 16.31 -3.90
C ASP A 26 -4.80 16.61 -3.16
N GLY A 27 -3.90 15.62 -3.04
CA GLY A 27 -2.65 15.73 -2.26
C GLY A 27 -2.86 15.50 -0.77
N SER A 28 -4.08 15.14 -0.36
CA SER A 28 -4.40 14.65 0.99
C SER A 28 -4.01 13.17 1.13
N THR A 29 -4.18 12.61 2.33
CA THR A 29 -4.00 11.17 2.59
C THR A 29 -5.32 10.53 3.00
N VAL A 30 -5.44 9.22 2.80
CA VAL A 30 -6.59 8.43 3.23
C VAL A 30 -6.12 7.15 3.90
N GLU A 31 -6.81 6.77 4.98
CA GLU A 31 -6.61 5.50 5.65
C GLU A 31 -7.40 4.40 4.93
N CYS A 32 -6.72 3.33 4.54
CA CYS A 32 -7.32 2.22 3.83
C CYS A 32 -8.12 1.32 4.79
N SER A 33 -9.31 0.95 4.34
CA SER A 33 -10.12 -0.05 5.05
C SER A 33 -9.52 -1.45 4.90
N SER A 34 -9.90 -2.36 5.80
CA SER A 34 -9.43 -3.74 5.77
C SER A 34 -9.70 -4.42 4.41
N GLY A 35 -8.67 -5.06 3.84
CA GLY A 35 -8.71 -5.70 2.53
C GLY A 35 -8.23 -4.81 1.37
N PHE A 36 -8.08 -3.50 1.60
CA PHE A 36 -7.52 -2.56 0.64
C PHE A 36 -6.04 -2.31 0.94
N ASP A 37 -5.24 -3.37 0.81
CA ASP A 37 -3.86 -3.41 1.33
C ASP A 37 -2.79 -2.90 0.34
N VAL A 38 -3.19 -2.12 -0.67
CA VAL A 38 -2.27 -1.46 -1.61
C VAL A 38 -2.75 -0.06 -1.98
N CYS A 39 -1.78 0.82 -2.22
CA CYS A 39 -1.98 2.13 -2.81
C CYS A 39 -1.84 2.05 -4.33
N VAL A 40 -2.71 2.76 -5.04
CA VAL A 40 -2.73 2.85 -6.51
C VAL A 40 -2.54 4.30 -6.92
N HIS A 41 -1.70 4.53 -7.92
CA HIS A 41 -1.69 5.77 -8.68
C HIS A 41 -1.68 5.43 -10.15
N TYR A 42 -2.71 5.91 -10.83
CA TYR A 42 -2.85 5.84 -12.27
C TYR A 42 -2.89 7.26 -12.84
N LYS A 43 -2.13 7.48 -13.92
CA LYS A 43 -2.19 8.70 -14.70
C LYS A 43 -1.99 8.40 -16.17
N TYR A 44 -2.93 8.79 -17.00
CA TYR A 44 -2.84 8.68 -18.44
C TYR A 44 -3.68 9.77 -19.11
N GLU A 45 -3.07 10.54 -20.02
CA GLU A 45 -3.71 11.70 -20.65
C GLU A 45 -4.32 12.67 -19.62
N ASP A 46 -5.63 12.90 -19.70
CA ASP A 46 -6.38 13.80 -18.81
C ASP A 46 -6.96 13.08 -17.58
N GLU A 47 -6.74 11.77 -17.45
CA GLU A 47 -7.23 10.96 -16.35
C GLU A 47 -6.13 10.70 -15.32
N GLU A 48 -6.41 11.02 -14.06
CA GLU A 48 -5.54 10.73 -12.93
C GLU A 48 -6.39 10.31 -11.72
N PHE A 49 -6.01 9.21 -11.07
CA PHE A 49 -6.59 8.85 -9.78
C PHE A 49 -5.55 8.23 -8.85
N LYS A 50 -5.79 8.43 -7.56
CA LYS A 50 -5.03 7.83 -6.48
C LYS A 50 -5.98 7.27 -5.43
N SER A 51 -5.80 6.02 -5.03
CA SER A 51 -6.72 5.36 -4.10
C SER A 51 -6.06 4.20 -3.34
N CYS A 52 -6.73 3.76 -2.27
CA CYS A 52 -6.58 2.40 -1.77
C CYS A 52 -7.22 1.40 -2.76
N ALA A 53 -6.68 0.20 -2.87
CA ALA A 53 -7.27 -0.87 -3.67
C ALA A 53 -7.01 -2.24 -3.05
N GLU A 54 -7.80 -3.21 -3.47
CA GLU A 54 -7.49 -4.62 -3.21
C GLU A 54 -6.27 -5.03 -4.05
N PRO A 55 -5.37 -5.89 -3.54
CA PRO A 55 -4.18 -6.33 -4.27
C PRO A 55 -4.47 -6.95 -5.65
N GLU A 56 -5.62 -7.60 -5.81
CA GLU A 56 -6.03 -8.19 -7.09
C GLU A 56 -6.38 -7.13 -8.15
N LEU A 57 -6.91 -5.98 -7.71
CA LEU A 57 -7.33 -4.91 -8.60
C LEU A 57 -6.15 -4.32 -9.38
N CYS A 58 -4.98 -4.25 -8.73
CA CYS A 58 -3.73 -3.85 -9.38
C CYS A 58 -3.34 -4.74 -10.57
N LYS A 59 -3.51 -6.06 -10.44
CA LYS A 59 -3.20 -7.01 -11.52
C LYS A 59 -4.20 -6.91 -12.66
N ASN A 60 -5.47 -6.75 -12.30
CA ASN A 60 -6.56 -6.64 -13.26
C ASN A 60 -6.44 -5.36 -14.09
N MET A 61 -6.23 -4.20 -13.45
CA MET A 61 -6.02 -2.92 -14.15
C MET A 61 -4.87 -2.99 -15.13
N LYS A 62 -3.69 -3.44 -14.68
CA LYS A 62 -2.51 -3.54 -15.54
C LYS A 62 -2.73 -4.44 -16.77
N SER A 63 -3.54 -5.48 -16.62
CA SER A 63 -3.85 -6.41 -17.71
C SER A 63 -4.90 -5.87 -18.69
N SER A 64 -5.63 -4.83 -18.31
CA SER A 64 -6.65 -4.19 -19.14
C SER A 64 -6.15 -3.00 -19.96
N PHE A 65 -4.92 -2.54 -19.72
CA PHE A 65 -4.33 -1.42 -20.46
C PHE A 65 -4.19 -1.77 -21.95
N SER A 66 -4.54 -0.80 -22.81
CA SER A 66 -4.13 -0.83 -24.20
C SER A 66 -2.60 -0.82 -24.33
N GLN A 67 -2.10 -1.11 -25.54
CA GLN A 67 -0.66 -1.02 -25.78
C GLN A 67 -0.14 0.41 -25.51
N HIS A 68 -0.88 1.42 -25.94
CA HIS A 68 -0.47 2.81 -25.77
C HIS A 68 -0.50 3.24 -24.29
N GLU A 69 -1.55 2.86 -23.54
CA GLU A 69 -1.57 3.05 -22.08
C GLU A 69 -0.41 2.34 -21.40
N SER A 70 -0.08 1.11 -21.81
CA SER A 70 1.05 0.36 -21.23
C SER A 70 2.40 1.05 -21.44
N GLU A 71 2.54 1.84 -22.51
CA GLU A 71 3.77 2.56 -22.86
C GLU A 71 3.84 3.96 -22.22
N HIS A 72 2.69 4.58 -21.93
CA HIS A 72 2.62 6.01 -21.58
C HIS A 72 1.96 6.31 -20.23
N ALA A 73 1.19 5.39 -19.66
CA ALA A 73 0.55 5.59 -18.37
C ALA A 73 1.58 5.48 -17.23
N THR A 74 1.41 6.33 -16.21
CA THR A 74 1.97 6.06 -14.90
C THR A 74 1.04 5.08 -14.21
N PHE A 75 1.56 3.93 -13.78
CA PHE A 75 0.81 2.99 -12.97
C PHE A 75 1.68 2.47 -11.84
N ILE A 76 1.35 2.88 -10.61
CA ILE A 76 2.01 2.48 -9.38
C ILE A 76 1.01 1.68 -8.56
N CYS A 77 1.47 0.54 -8.06
CA CYS A 77 0.77 -0.30 -7.09
C CYS A 77 1.77 -0.79 -6.06
N CYS A 78 1.58 -0.40 -4.79
CA CYS A 78 2.54 -0.67 -3.73
C CYS A 78 1.85 -0.81 -2.36
N PRO A 79 2.36 -1.66 -1.46
CA PRO A 79 1.76 -1.92 -0.14
C PRO A 79 2.34 -1.02 0.97
N GLU A 80 3.15 -0.02 0.62
CA GLU A 80 3.86 0.84 1.56
C GLU A 80 3.10 2.15 1.81
N GLU A 81 3.30 2.76 2.97
CA GLU A 81 2.68 4.05 3.31
C GLU A 81 2.99 5.13 2.27
N LEU A 82 1.94 5.81 1.78
CA LEU A 82 2.00 6.99 0.91
C LEU A 82 2.86 6.81 -0.36
N CYS A 83 2.96 5.57 -0.86
CA CYS A 83 3.88 5.22 -1.94
C CYS A 83 3.36 5.58 -3.35
N ASN A 84 2.09 6.00 -3.49
CA ASN A 84 1.39 6.23 -4.77
C ASN A 84 1.37 7.70 -5.24
#